data_AF-A0A1F6CB42-F1
#
_entry.id   AF-A0A1F6CB42-F1
#
_cell.length_a   1.000
_cell.length_b   1.000
_cell.length_c   1.000
_cell.angle_alpha   90.00
_cell.angle_beta   90.00
_cell.angle_gamma   90.00
#
_symmetry.space_group_name_H-M   'P 1'
#
loop_
_entity.id
_entity.type
_entity.pdbx_description
1 polymer ?
#
loop_
_entity_poly.entity_id
_entity_poly.type
_entity_poly.pdbx_seq_one_letter_code
_entity_poly.pdbx_strand_id
1 'polypeptide(L)'
;MRVLKLYLDGRPAPLTPAPRLENGEVLIPLHTFCEAVGAEAKALDGGGQLAVCKGDLCIPLKQAETVSIDGVVYAPLTAFGEPLGLRWQAEGDSLRVTSGAGDRTGLGIGERPPDFTLPDLYTGEPVSVSDYRGRKAVFYMWASW
;
A
#
# COMPACT_ATOMS: atom_id res chain seq x y z
N MET A 1 -21.28 14.23 6.93
CA MET A 1 -20.10 13.56 7.53
C MET A 1 -20.50 12.73 8.75
N ARG A 2 -20.16 11.44 8.79
CA ARG A 2 -20.46 10.51 9.90
C ARG A 2 -19.16 9.98 10.49
N VAL A 3 -19.03 9.93 11.81
CA VAL A 3 -17.86 9.33 12.49
C VAL A 3 -17.94 7.80 12.45
N LEU A 4 -16.81 7.13 12.23
CA LEU A 4 -16.71 5.68 12.19
C LEU A 4 -15.82 5.14 13.33
N LYS A 5 -16.22 4.00 13.89
CA LYS A 5 -15.43 3.17 14.81
C LYS A 5 -14.54 2.26 13.99
N LEU A 6 -13.23 2.35 14.19
CA LEU A 6 -12.26 1.52 13.47
C LEU A 6 -12.08 0.16 14.16
N TYR A 7 -12.08 -0.89 13.35
CA TYR A 7 -11.64 -2.23 13.70
C TYR A 7 -10.49 -2.63 12.77
N LEU A 8 -9.31 -2.90 13.34
CA LEU A 8 -8.14 -3.42 12.62
C LEU A 8 -7.99 -4.90 12.92
N ASP A 9 -8.00 -5.73 11.87
CA ASP A 9 -7.81 -7.18 11.97
C ASP A 9 -8.76 -7.84 12.99
N GLY A 10 -10.02 -7.39 12.97
CA GLY A 10 -11.09 -7.85 13.84
C GLY A 10 -11.08 -7.27 15.26
N ARG A 11 -10.11 -6.43 15.62
CA ARG A 11 -9.99 -5.83 16.96
C ARG A 11 -10.35 -4.34 16.93
N PRO A 12 -11.06 -3.81 17.96
CA PRO A 12 -11.26 -2.38 18.09
C PRO A 12 -9.92 -1.63 18.13
N ALA A 13 -9.78 -0.60 17.29
CA ALA A 13 -8.58 0.21 17.18
C ALA A 13 -8.98 1.70 17.15
N PRO A 14 -9.40 2.27 18.31
CA PRO A 14 -9.88 3.64 18.35
C PRO A 14 -8.78 4.63 17.95
N LEU A 15 -9.11 5.54 17.04
CA LEU A 15 -8.25 6.66 16.66
C LEU A 15 -8.83 7.96 17.18
N THR A 16 -7.94 8.87 17.60
CA THR A 16 -8.29 10.25 17.95
C THR A 16 -7.44 11.19 17.08
N PRO A 17 -8.06 11.97 16.18
CA PRO A 17 -9.50 11.97 15.85
C PRO A 17 -9.90 10.70 15.07
N ALA A 18 -11.21 10.44 14.98
CA ALA A 18 -11.74 9.23 14.36
C ALA A 18 -11.87 9.34 12.82
N PRO A 19 -11.88 8.20 12.09
CA PRO A 19 -12.26 8.14 10.69
C PRO A 19 -13.68 8.65 10.44
N ARG A 20 -13.92 9.14 9.23
CA ARG A 20 -15.20 9.75 8.83
C ARG A 20 -15.68 9.17 7.50
N LEU A 21 -16.99 9.03 7.34
CA LEU A 21 -17.64 8.77 6.06
C LEU A 21 -18.29 10.06 5.56
N GLU A 22 -17.93 10.47 4.35
CA GLU A 22 -18.49 11.64 3.68
C GLU A 22 -18.73 11.32 2.21
N ASN A 23 -19.95 11.51 1.72
CA ASN A 23 -20.32 11.26 0.32
C ASN A 23 -19.94 9.87 -0.23
N GLY A 24 -19.95 8.84 0.64
CA GLY A 24 -19.55 7.47 0.28
C GLY A 24 -18.04 7.21 0.38
N GLU A 25 -17.24 8.23 0.67
CA GLU A 25 -15.79 8.14 0.81
C GLU A 25 -15.37 8.06 2.27
N VAL A 26 -14.44 7.14 2.56
CA VAL A 26 -13.87 6.97 3.89
C VAL A 26 -12.66 7.89 4.01
N LEU A 27 -12.81 8.95 4.80
CA LEU A 27 -11.75 9.88 5.17
C LEU A 27 -11.05 9.41 6.44
N ILE A 28 -9.74 9.31 6.35
CA ILE A 28 -8.88 8.76 7.39
C ILE A 28 -8.01 9.86 7.99
N PRO A 29 -7.92 9.97 9.34
CA PRO A 29 -6.96 10.86 9.98
C PRO A 29 -5.55 10.36 9.66
N LEU A 30 -4.85 11.04 8.76
CA LEU A 30 -3.76 10.44 7.99
C LEU A 30 -2.64 9.90 8.90
N HIS A 31 -2.09 10.74 9.77
CA HIS A 31 -0.96 10.36 10.62
C HIS A 31 -1.29 9.23 11.59
N THR A 32 -2.36 9.36 12.38
CA THR A 32 -2.70 8.38 13.42
C THR A 32 -3.14 7.03 12.84
N PHE A 33 -3.79 7.04 11.67
CA PHE A 33 -4.10 5.79 10.99
C PHE A 33 -2.87 5.12 10.40
N CYS A 34 -1.97 5.89 9.75
CA CYS A 34 -0.73 5.34 9.20
C CYS A 34 0.06 4.62 10.31
N GLU A 35 0.25 5.27 11.46
CA GLU A 35 0.89 4.65 12.63
C GLU A 35 0.22 3.34 13.04
N ALA A 36 -1.13 3.34 13.10
CA ALA A 36 -1.89 2.16 13.51
C ALA A 36 -1.78 0.96 12.54
N VAL A 37 -1.50 1.20 11.25
CA VAL A 37 -1.32 0.13 10.25
C VAL A 37 0.16 -0.18 9.95
N GLY A 38 1.08 0.37 10.75
CA GLY A 38 2.52 0.21 10.60
C GLY A 38 3.09 0.90 9.36
N ALA A 39 2.47 2.01 8.96
CA ALA A 39 2.93 2.92 7.92
C ALA A 39 3.30 4.29 8.53
N GLU A 40 3.87 5.17 7.73
CA GLU A 40 4.20 6.56 8.09
C GLU A 40 3.62 7.52 7.06
N ALA A 41 3.20 8.70 7.50
CA ALA A 41 2.85 9.80 6.61
C ALA A 41 3.94 10.88 6.68
N LYS A 42 4.57 11.20 5.55
CA LYS A 42 5.67 12.17 5.48
C LYS A 42 5.58 13.07 4.25
N ALA A 43 6.23 14.22 4.30
CA ALA A 43 6.41 15.06 3.12
C ALA A 43 7.42 14.38 2.17
N LEU A 44 7.11 14.31 0.88
CA LEU A 44 8.04 13.81 -0.13
C LEU A 44 9.16 14.81 -0.42
N ASP A 45 8.83 16.10 -0.45
CA ASP A 45 9.76 17.18 -0.78
C ASP A 45 9.36 18.49 -0.07
N GLY A 46 10.19 19.53 -0.19
CA GLY A 46 9.92 20.89 0.32
C GLY A 46 8.68 21.59 -0.26
N GLY A 47 7.97 20.95 -1.21
CA GLY A 47 6.71 21.44 -1.80
C GLY A 47 5.44 21.05 -1.03
N GLY A 48 5.55 20.33 0.08
CA GLY A 48 4.40 20.02 0.94
C GLY A 48 3.47 18.93 0.39
N GLN A 49 3.91 18.15 -0.60
CA GLN A 49 3.22 16.93 -1.02
C GLN A 49 3.45 15.83 0.02
N LEU A 50 2.38 15.21 0.48
CA LEU A 50 2.44 14.10 1.43
C LEU A 50 2.53 12.76 0.70
N ALA A 51 3.15 11.77 1.36
CA ALA A 51 3.10 10.37 0.97
C ALA A 51 2.85 9.48 2.18
N VAL A 52 2.23 8.34 1.92
CA VAL A 52 2.13 7.24 2.87
C VAL A 52 3.17 6.19 2.53
N CYS A 53 4.04 5.86 3.47
CA CYS A 53 5.12 4.90 3.27
C CYS A 53 5.04 3.72 4.23
N LYS A 54 5.43 2.54 3.77
CA LYS A 54 5.55 1.32 4.58
C LYS A 54 6.72 0.48 4.06
N GLY A 55 7.81 0.45 4.82
CA GLY A 55 9.08 -0.10 4.33
C GLY A 55 9.57 0.70 3.12
N ASP A 56 9.84 0.02 2.01
CA ASP A 56 10.32 0.65 0.77
C ASP A 56 9.19 1.17 -0.14
N LEU A 57 7.94 0.86 0.17
CA LEU A 57 6.77 1.37 -0.57
C LEU A 57 6.45 2.79 -0.10
N CYS A 58 6.33 3.74 -1.04
CA CYS A 58 5.84 5.09 -0.78
C CYS A 58 4.78 5.48 -1.81
N ILE A 59 3.61 5.90 -1.33
CA ILE A 59 2.44 6.24 -2.14
C ILE A 59 2.23 7.75 -2.06
N PRO A 60 2.54 8.52 -3.12
CA PRO A 60 2.29 9.95 -3.14
C PRO A 60 0.79 10.24 -3.07
N LEU A 61 0.38 11.12 -2.15
CA LEU A 61 -0.98 11.65 -2.11
C LEU A 61 -1.06 12.88 -3.01
N LYS A 62 -2.15 13.01 -3.76
CA LYS A 62 -2.42 14.26 -4.47
C LYS A 62 -2.91 15.29 -3.48
N GLN A 63 -2.38 16.51 -3.56
CA GLN A 63 -2.74 17.58 -2.63
C GLN A 63 -4.24 17.92 -2.68
N ALA A 64 -4.86 17.79 -3.85
CA ALA A 64 -6.30 17.98 -4.07
C ALA A 64 -7.18 16.89 -3.42
N GLU A 65 -6.60 15.75 -3.01
CA GLU A 65 -7.31 14.64 -2.37
C GLU A 65 -7.23 14.71 -0.84
N THR A 66 -6.35 15.54 -0.27
CA THR A 66 -6.26 15.73 1.19
C THR A 66 -7.10 16.91 1.67
N VAL A 67 -7.76 16.76 2.81
CA VAL A 67 -8.55 17.84 3.44
C VAL A 67 -8.07 18.10 4.86
N SER A 68 -7.93 19.37 5.24
CA SER A 68 -7.64 19.75 6.62
C SER A 68 -8.94 20.06 7.35
N ILE A 69 -9.20 19.34 8.45
CA ILE A 69 -10.37 19.57 9.30
C ILE A 69 -9.88 19.77 10.73
N ASP A 70 -10.14 20.96 11.30
CA ASP A 70 -9.69 21.34 12.64
C ASP A 70 -8.16 21.17 12.85
N GLY A 71 -7.38 21.43 11.79
CA GLY A 71 -5.91 21.29 11.80
C GLY A 71 -5.41 19.85 11.62
N VAL A 72 -6.29 18.87 11.43
CA VAL A 72 -5.93 17.48 11.15
C VAL A 72 -6.07 17.19 9.67
N VAL A 73 -5.02 16.62 9.09
CA VAL A 73 -5.03 16.17 7.71
C VAL A 73 -5.78 14.85 7.60
N TYR A 74 -6.81 14.84 6.78
CA TYR A 74 -7.55 13.66 6.36
C TYR A 74 -7.23 13.33 4.91
N ALA A 75 -7.20 12.04 4.59
CA ALA A 75 -7.06 11.54 3.23
C ALA A 75 -8.06 10.42 2.95
N PRO A 76 -8.58 10.28 1.72
CA PRO A 76 -9.35 9.13 1.31
C PRO A 76 -8.56 7.84 1.51
N LEU A 77 -9.17 6.83 2.15
CA LEU A 77 -8.55 5.51 2.31
C LEU A 77 -8.26 4.87 0.94
N THR A 78 -9.07 5.17 -0.07
CA THR A 78 -8.88 4.76 -1.47
C THR A 78 -7.57 5.27 -2.08
N ALA A 79 -7.02 6.39 -1.62
CA ALA A 79 -5.81 6.97 -2.18
C ALA A 79 -4.54 6.15 -1.88
N PHE A 80 -4.56 5.32 -0.83
CA PHE A 80 -3.35 4.59 -0.40
C PHE A 80 -3.61 3.21 0.23
N GLY A 81 -4.86 2.87 0.59
CA GLY A 81 -5.17 1.66 1.32
C GLY A 81 -4.86 0.37 0.55
N GLU A 82 -5.30 0.27 -0.70
CA GLU A 82 -5.09 -0.93 -1.52
C GLU A 82 -3.60 -1.17 -1.83
N PRO A 83 -2.79 -0.16 -2.24
CA PRO A 83 -1.35 -0.35 -2.42
C PRO A 83 -0.63 -0.76 -1.13
N LEU A 84 -1.12 -0.38 0.06
CA LEU A 84 -0.60 -0.85 1.35
C LEU A 84 -1.02 -2.29 1.70
N GLY A 85 -1.80 -2.96 0.86
CA GLY A 85 -2.36 -4.29 1.11
C GLY A 85 -3.52 -4.28 2.11
N LEU A 86 -4.18 -3.13 2.30
CA LEU A 86 -5.36 -3.02 3.15
C LEU A 86 -6.62 -3.38 2.35
N ARG A 87 -7.53 -4.10 2.99
CA ARG A 87 -8.91 -4.27 2.54
C ARG A 87 -9.82 -3.61 3.56
N TRP A 88 -10.92 -3.01 3.11
CA TRP A 88 -11.83 -2.35 4.04
C TRP A 88 -13.29 -2.45 3.62
N GLN A 89 -14.16 -2.34 4.63
CA GLN A 89 -15.61 -2.24 4.48
C GLN A 89 -16.14 -1.26 5.51
N ALA A 90 -16.93 -0.29 5.05
CA ALA A 90 -17.69 0.61 5.92
C ALA A 90 -19.16 0.18 5.95
N GLU A 91 -19.67 -0.16 7.13
CA GLU A 91 -21.06 -0.55 7.34
C GLU A 91 -21.58 0.08 8.64
N GLY A 92 -22.73 0.75 8.59
CA GLY A 92 -23.25 1.49 9.73
C GLY A 92 -22.22 2.51 10.26
N ASP A 93 -21.93 2.45 11.55
CA ASP A 93 -20.90 3.27 12.21
C ASP A 93 -19.53 2.61 12.28
N SER A 94 -19.33 1.47 11.59
CA SER A 94 -18.14 0.64 11.72
C SER A 94 -17.32 0.66 10.43
N LEU A 95 -16.03 0.96 10.57
CA LEU A 95 -15.02 0.78 9.55
C LEU A 95 -14.18 -0.44 9.92
N ARG A 96 -14.29 -1.51 9.14
CA ARG A 96 -13.44 -2.69 9.28
C ARG A 96 -12.31 -2.59 8.26
N VAL A 97 -11.08 -2.63 8.74
CA VAL A 97 -9.89 -2.71 7.89
C VAL A 97 -9.15 -3.98 8.26
N THR A 98 -8.81 -4.76 7.25
CA THR A 98 -7.96 -5.93 7.38
C THR A 98 -6.63 -5.59 6.73
N SER A 99 -5.56 -5.66 7.50
CA SER A 99 -4.22 -5.70 6.94
C SER A 99 -4.00 -7.11 6.41
N GLY A 100 -3.85 -7.26 5.09
CA GLY A 100 -3.16 -8.45 4.62
C GLY A 100 -1.79 -8.43 5.30
N ALA A 101 -1.33 -9.54 5.87
CA ALA A 101 0.10 -9.79 5.89
C ALA A 101 0.49 -9.63 4.43
N GLY A 102 1.05 -8.47 4.07
CA GLY A 102 1.01 -7.98 2.69
C GLY A 102 1.38 -9.13 1.79
N ASP A 103 0.50 -9.48 0.84
CA ASP A 103 0.90 -10.38 -0.22
C ASP A 103 2.14 -9.72 -0.79
N ARG A 104 3.31 -10.26 -0.44
CA ARG A 104 4.58 -9.64 -0.74
C ARG A 104 4.63 -9.53 -2.24
N THR A 105 4.48 -8.31 -2.76
CA THR A 105 4.60 -8.07 -4.19
C THR A 105 6.08 -8.07 -4.51
N GLY A 106 6.58 -9.25 -4.91
CA GLY A 106 7.96 -9.45 -5.30
C GLY A 106 8.82 -10.17 -4.25
N LEU A 107 10.09 -10.32 -4.60
CA LEU A 107 11.10 -11.04 -3.83
C LEU A 107 11.78 -10.09 -2.84
N GLY A 108 12.02 -10.59 -1.63
CA GLY A 108 12.76 -9.84 -0.61
C GLY A 108 14.26 -10.03 -0.78
N ILE A 109 15.03 -9.19 -0.09
CA ILE A 109 16.49 -9.34 -0.04
C ILE A 109 16.84 -10.71 0.54
N GLY A 110 17.61 -11.49 -0.23
CA GLY A 110 18.03 -12.85 0.14
C GLY A 110 17.04 -13.95 -0.20
N GLU A 111 15.83 -13.62 -0.66
CA GLU A 111 14.90 -14.63 -1.15
C GLU A 111 15.27 -15.15 -2.53
N ARG A 112 15.01 -16.43 -2.74
CA ARG A 112 15.25 -17.09 -4.01
C ARG A 112 14.11 -16.76 -4.97
N PRO A 113 14.40 -16.34 -6.22
CA PRO A 113 13.36 -16.18 -7.23
C PRO A 113 12.61 -17.49 -7.48
N PRO A 114 11.33 -17.42 -7.90
CA PRO A 114 10.59 -18.60 -8.30
C PRO A 114 11.34 -19.31 -9.43
N ASP A 115 11.26 -20.64 -9.45
CA ASP A 115 11.81 -21.40 -10.57
C ASP A 115 10.83 -21.30 -11.74
N PHE A 116 11.34 -20.88 -12.90
CA PHE A 116 10.54 -20.78 -14.12
C PHE A 116 11.37 -21.12 -15.35
N THR A 117 10.68 -21.50 -16.41
CA THR A 117 11.25 -21.80 -17.72
C THR A 117 10.54 -20.96 -18.76
N LEU A 118 11.31 -20.26 -19.58
CA LEU A 118 10.80 -19.46 -20.70
C LEU A 118 11.45 -19.93 -22.01
N PRO A 119 10.76 -19.79 -23.15
CA PRO A 119 11.41 -20.00 -24.43
C PRO A 119 12.45 -18.90 -24.68
N ASP A 120 13.61 -19.28 -25.17
CA ASP A 120 14.58 -18.33 -25.72
C ASP A 120 13.96 -17.58 -26.90
N LEU A 121 14.23 -16.27 -26.99
CA LEU A 121 13.58 -15.38 -27.95
C LEU A 121 13.92 -15.73 -29.41
N TYR A 122 15.11 -16.26 -29.68
CA TYR A 122 15.59 -16.49 -31.04
C TYR A 122 15.42 -17.94 -31.48
N THR A 123 15.61 -18.88 -30.55
CA THR A 123 15.64 -20.32 -30.83
C THR A 123 14.36 -21.04 -30.42
N GLY A 124 13.58 -20.47 -29.49
CA GLY A 124 12.40 -21.10 -28.93
C GLY A 124 12.70 -22.26 -27.97
N GLU A 125 13.97 -22.57 -27.74
CA GLU A 125 14.36 -23.64 -26.81
C GLU A 125 14.02 -23.25 -25.36
N PRO A 126 13.61 -24.21 -24.52
CA PRO A 126 13.31 -23.94 -23.13
C PRO A 126 14.59 -23.60 -22.35
N VAL A 127 14.59 -22.44 -21.70
CA VAL A 127 15.67 -21.98 -20.81
C VAL A 127 15.13 -21.89 -19.38
N SER A 128 15.75 -22.58 -18.43
CA SER A 128 15.35 -22.54 -17.03
C SER A 128 16.20 -21.55 -16.24
N VAL A 129 15.59 -20.87 -15.27
CA VAL A 129 16.32 -20.07 -14.26
C VAL A 129 17.34 -20.92 -13.51
N SER A 130 17.02 -22.20 -13.29
CA SER A 130 17.90 -23.11 -12.56
C SER A 130 19.26 -23.34 -13.25
N ASP A 131 19.35 -23.14 -14.57
CA ASP A 131 20.60 -23.27 -15.35
C ASP A 131 21.64 -22.20 -14.99
N TYR A 132 21.19 -21.09 -14.39
CA TYR A 132 22.04 -19.97 -13.98
C TYR A 132 22.45 -20.01 -12.50
N ARG A 133 22.14 -21.09 -11.77
CA ARG A 133 22.54 -21.23 -10.36
C ARG A 133 24.06 -21.18 -10.20
N GLY A 134 24.51 -20.51 -9.14
CA GLY A 134 25.94 -20.27 -8.87
C GLY A 134 26.56 -19.14 -9.70
N ARG A 135 25.77 -18.46 -10.55
CA ARG A 135 26.18 -17.27 -11.30
C ARG A 135 25.45 -16.03 -10.79
N LYS A 136 26.05 -14.86 -11.01
CA LYS A 136 25.34 -13.58 -10.82
C LYS A 136 24.34 -13.44 -11.98
N ALA A 137 23.06 -13.31 -11.66
CA ALA A 137 21.98 -13.19 -12.63
C ALA A 137 21.14 -11.94 -12.34
N VAL A 138 20.66 -11.28 -13.40
CA VAL A 138 19.74 -10.13 -13.34
C VAL A 138 18.55 -10.46 -14.23
N PHE A 139 17.34 -10.30 -13.70
CA PHE A 139 16.11 -10.41 -14.46
C PHE A 139 15.68 -9.03 -14.94
N TYR A 140 15.53 -8.89 -16.25
CA TYR A 140 15.13 -7.65 -16.88
C TYR A 140 13.88 -7.90 -17.73
N MET A 141 12.80 -7.21 -17.41
CA MET A 141 11.54 -7.26 -18.17
C MET A 141 11.43 -5.98 -18.99
N TRP A 142 11.08 -6.09 -20.27
CA TRP A 142 11.02 -4.95 -21.18
C TRP A 142 9.83 -5.08 -22.14
N ALA A 143 9.42 -3.95 -22.73
CA ALA A 143 8.47 -3.88 -23.83
C ALA A 143 8.80 -2.66 -24.73
N SER A 144 8.68 -2.81 -26.05
CA SER A 144 8.73 -1.72 -27.03
C SER A 144 7.32 -1.21 -27.27
N TRP A 145 6.94 -0.17 -26.54
CA TRP A 145 5.73 0.59 -26.85
C TRP A 145 6.03 1.58 -27.98
#